data_AF-A0AA90NA71-F1
#
_entry.id   AF-A0AA90NA71-F1
#
_cell.length_a   1.000
_cell.length_b   1.000
_cell.length_c   1.000
_cell.angle_alpha   90.00
_cell.angle_beta   90.00
_cell.angle_gamma   90.00
#
_symmetry.space_group_name_H-M   'P 1'
#
loop_
_entity.id
_entity.type
_entity.pdbx_description
1 polymer ?
#
loop_
_entity_poly.entity_id
_entity_poly.type
_entity_poly.pdbx_seq_one_letter_code
_entity_poly.pdbx_strand_id
1 'polypeptide(L)'
;MSLTRIGRRIAAALLTCALATSLAAGVAEGAPSTVWMCRPGTANPCTLPTDTTDLGTGRVAAPPKPSAADQQVDCFYVYPTVTNQVAPNANPVRMPEVDSIARFQAARFSSMCRVFAPIYPQMTITGLSPAMLLQLKQPVQTAYTGVRDAWREYLARDNKGRGVVFLGHSQGTMMLRKLLREEVDRTPAVRDRVVGAFLIGGNVTTAEGSTTGGDFQNLPLCTRRGQFGCVVGYSTDLVPPVISLFGNTDIDLLSQTMDLPRGPGYRVACTDPGPLSGETGPVGVTVPSEPYAFGIISALMGYTTFPDGTPTSASTWTVSRGRGTGACEYVNRHSMYRITMTVPQSINELPLFGTHLLDMNFGLDRLVSLAKQQSQAWLRR
;
A
#
# COMPACT_ATOMS: atom_id res chain seq x y z
N MET A 1 61.93 58.04 -40.52
CA MET A 1 60.57 58.48 -40.12
C MET A 1 59.82 57.28 -39.57
N SER A 2 59.04 57.47 -38.50
CA SER A 2 58.17 56.50 -37.79
C SER A 2 58.83 55.19 -37.27
N LEU A 3 58.84 54.86 -35.96
CA LEU A 3 57.70 54.63 -35.02
C LEU A 3 56.82 53.47 -35.49
N THR A 4 56.33 52.47 -34.72
CA THR A 4 56.40 52.00 -33.31
C THR A 4 55.72 50.61 -33.26
N ARG A 5 55.93 49.64 -32.35
CA ARG A 5 56.77 49.45 -31.14
C ARG A 5 56.83 47.93 -30.78
N ILE A 6 57.64 47.57 -29.76
CA ILE A 6 57.44 46.55 -28.68
C ILE A 6 56.26 45.54 -28.85
N GLY A 7 56.38 44.22 -28.63
CA GLY A 7 57.53 43.40 -28.24
C GLY A 7 57.15 42.20 -27.34
N ARG A 8 57.73 41.02 -27.62
CA ARG A 8 58.17 39.98 -26.66
C ARG A 8 57.10 39.37 -25.70
N ARG A 9 56.67 38.12 -25.94
CA ARG A 9 57.09 36.91 -25.18
C ARG A 9 56.30 35.64 -25.55
N ILE A 10 57.08 34.58 -25.81
CA ILE A 10 56.85 33.13 -25.63
C ILE A 10 55.49 32.71 -25.03
N ALA A 11 54.77 31.85 -25.74
CA ALA A 11 53.76 30.95 -25.18
C ALA A 11 54.15 29.49 -25.50
N ALA A 12 54.02 28.60 -24.51
CA ALA A 12 54.47 27.21 -24.61
C ALA A 12 53.46 26.31 -25.35
N ALA A 13 53.96 25.20 -25.90
CA ALA A 13 53.14 24.17 -26.54
C ALA A 13 52.34 23.36 -25.52
N LEU A 14 51.11 22.98 -25.89
CA LEU A 14 50.36 21.88 -25.27
C LEU A 14 49.63 21.10 -26.37
N LEU A 15 49.85 19.78 -26.40
CA LEU A 15 49.17 18.85 -27.30
C LEU A 15 47.68 18.76 -26.94
N THR A 16 46.80 18.98 -27.92
CA THR A 16 45.38 18.64 -27.82
C THR A 16 45.16 17.17 -28.19
N CYS A 17 45.26 16.29 -27.18
CA CYS A 17 44.86 14.89 -27.33
C CYS A 17 43.33 14.79 -27.27
N ALA A 18 42.69 14.51 -28.40
CA ALA A 18 41.24 14.37 -28.49
C ALA A 18 40.78 13.00 -27.96
N LEU A 19 40.45 12.91 -26.66
CA LEU A 19 39.70 11.77 -26.15
C LEU A 19 38.22 11.88 -26.54
N ALA A 20 37.77 11.00 -27.42
CA ALA A 20 36.37 10.72 -27.61
C ALA A 20 35.83 9.95 -26.39
N THR A 21 35.21 10.66 -25.44
CA THR A 21 34.53 10.05 -24.30
C THR A 21 33.21 9.42 -24.74
N SER A 22 33.27 8.15 -25.14
CA SER A 22 32.08 7.30 -25.22
C SER A 22 31.47 7.17 -23.83
N LEU A 23 30.34 7.85 -23.60
CA LEU A 23 29.45 7.60 -22.46
C LEU A 23 28.77 6.23 -22.63
N ALA A 24 29.56 5.18 -22.47
CA ALA A 24 29.03 3.86 -22.16
C ALA A 24 28.35 3.98 -20.79
N ALA A 25 27.02 4.10 -20.79
CA ALA A 25 26.25 3.95 -19.57
C ALA A 25 26.58 2.58 -18.98
N GLY A 26 27.25 2.58 -17.84
CA GLY A 26 27.55 1.35 -17.11
C GLY A 26 26.24 0.67 -16.77
N VAL A 27 25.92 -0.39 -17.52
CA VAL A 27 24.82 -1.28 -17.17
C VAL A 27 25.26 -1.95 -15.88
N ALA A 28 24.73 -1.48 -14.74
CA ALA A 28 25.03 -2.08 -13.46
C ALA A 28 24.77 -3.59 -13.55
N GLU A 29 25.74 -4.39 -13.12
CA GLU A 29 25.60 -5.85 -13.07
C GLU A 29 24.29 -6.18 -12.36
N GLY A 30 23.47 -6.97 -13.04
CA GLY A 30 22.03 -6.91 -12.82
C GLY A 30 21.64 -7.22 -11.38
N ALA A 31 21.00 -6.24 -10.72
CA ALA A 31 20.22 -6.52 -9.53
C ALA A 31 19.27 -7.70 -9.84
N PRO A 32 19.14 -8.69 -8.94
CA PRO A 32 18.32 -9.87 -9.21
C PRO A 32 16.91 -9.45 -9.59
N SER A 33 16.43 -9.95 -10.73
CA SER A 33 15.14 -9.56 -11.31
C SER A 33 14.01 -9.77 -10.31
N THR A 34 13.09 -8.82 -10.22
CA THR A 34 11.98 -8.87 -9.28
C THR A 34 11.15 -10.14 -9.49
N VAL A 35 10.96 -10.91 -8.41
CA VAL A 35 10.04 -12.05 -8.43
C VAL A 35 8.63 -11.49 -8.29
N TRP A 36 7.82 -11.61 -9.35
CA TRP A 36 6.46 -11.07 -9.35
C TRP A 36 5.45 -12.10 -8.83
N MET A 37 4.69 -11.73 -7.80
CA MET A 37 3.48 -12.45 -7.38
C MET A 37 2.39 -12.20 -8.42
N CYS A 38 2.18 -10.93 -8.75
CA CYS A 38 1.23 -10.50 -9.75
C CYS A 38 1.90 -9.58 -10.77
N ARG A 39 1.74 -9.92 -12.05
CA ARG A 39 2.13 -9.13 -13.21
C ARG A 39 1.16 -9.47 -14.34
N PRO A 40 0.60 -8.50 -15.08
CA PRO A 40 -0.30 -8.77 -16.20
C PRO A 40 0.38 -9.63 -17.26
N GLY A 41 -0.37 -10.57 -17.85
CA GLY A 41 0.15 -11.52 -18.84
C GLY A 41 0.70 -12.83 -18.26
N THR A 42 0.72 -13.01 -16.93
CA THR A 42 1.05 -14.29 -16.28
C THR A 42 -0.11 -14.80 -15.42
N ALA A 43 -0.15 -16.10 -15.14
CA ALA A 43 -1.07 -16.67 -14.17
C ALA A 43 -0.70 -16.16 -12.76
N ASN A 44 -1.63 -15.48 -12.08
CA ASN A 44 -1.36 -14.80 -10.82
C ASN A 44 -2.59 -14.75 -9.90
N PRO A 45 -2.41 -14.72 -8.56
CA PRO A 45 -3.51 -14.71 -7.60
C PRO A 45 -4.29 -13.38 -7.54
N CYS A 46 -3.81 -12.30 -8.18
CA CYS A 46 -4.50 -11.01 -8.21
C CYS A 46 -5.58 -10.92 -9.29
N THR A 47 -5.84 -11.96 -10.08
CA THR A 47 -6.84 -11.93 -11.15
C THR A 47 -7.87 -13.04 -10.92
N LEU A 48 -8.95 -12.71 -10.21
CA LEU A 48 -10.05 -13.61 -9.92
C LEU A 48 -11.34 -13.13 -10.61
N PRO A 49 -12.27 -14.03 -10.97
CA PRO A 49 -13.65 -13.64 -11.25
C PRO A 49 -14.24 -12.84 -10.07
N THR A 50 -15.19 -11.95 -10.37
CA THR A 50 -15.72 -10.96 -9.43
C THR A 50 -17.16 -11.23 -9.01
N ASP A 51 -17.69 -12.41 -9.35
CA ASP A 51 -19.01 -12.85 -8.92
C ASP A 51 -19.03 -12.98 -7.39
N THR A 52 -20.12 -12.53 -6.78
CA THR A 52 -20.18 -12.31 -5.33
C THR A 52 -21.51 -12.74 -4.76
N THR A 53 -21.49 -13.57 -3.72
CA THR A 53 -22.67 -13.84 -2.89
C THR A 53 -22.65 -12.96 -1.64
N ASP A 54 -23.71 -12.20 -1.42
CA ASP A 54 -23.93 -11.48 -0.16
C ASP A 54 -24.70 -12.39 0.81
N LEU A 55 -24.06 -12.84 1.90
CA LEU A 55 -24.70 -13.78 2.84
C LEU A 55 -25.79 -13.15 3.73
N GLY A 56 -25.84 -11.81 3.82
CA GLY A 56 -26.85 -11.09 4.60
C GLY A 56 -28.19 -10.96 3.85
N THR A 57 -28.15 -10.98 2.51
CA THR A 57 -29.31 -10.84 1.62
C THR A 57 -29.61 -12.08 0.79
N GLY A 58 -28.66 -13.02 0.69
CA GLY A 58 -28.73 -14.17 -0.23
C GLY A 58 -28.52 -13.80 -1.71
N ARG A 59 -28.25 -12.53 -2.02
CA ARG A 59 -28.15 -12.05 -3.40
C ARG A 59 -26.82 -12.47 -4.03
N VAL A 60 -26.89 -13.12 -5.19
CA VAL A 60 -25.73 -13.39 -6.05
C VAL A 60 -25.61 -12.27 -7.09
N ALA A 61 -24.44 -11.62 -7.14
CA ALA A 61 -24.06 -10.70 -8.19
C ALA A 61 -23.20 -11.41 -9.23
N ALA A 62 -23.62 -11.39 -10.49
CA ALA A 62 -22.83 -11.88 -11.61
C ALA A 62 -21.53 -11.06 -11.78
N PRO A 63 -20.45 -11.63 -12.33
CA PRO A 63 -19.19 -10.92 -12.48
C PRO A 63 -19.34 -9.85 -13.58
N PRO A 64 -19.16 -8.55 -13.30
CA PRO A 64 -19.03 -7.56 -14.37
C PRO A 64 -17.83 -7.93 -15.24
N LYS A 65 -18.02 -8.00 -16.56
CA LYS A 65 -16.93 -8.19 -17.53
C LYS A 65 -16.09 -6.91 -17.57
N PRO A 66 -14.84 -6.89 -17.07
CA PRO A 66 -14.02 -5.68 -17.12
C PRO A 66 -13.67 -5.40 -18.59
N SER A 67 -13.90 -4.17 -19.05
CA SER A 67 -13.45 -3.77 -20.37
C SER A 67 -11.97 -3.35 -20.34
N ALA A 68 -11.29 -3.36 -21.49
CA ALA A 68 -9.96 -2.78 -21.59
C ALA A 68 -9.94 -1.27 -21.22
N ALA A 69 -11.08 -0.58 -21.33
CA ALA A 69 -11.24 0.81 -20.91
C ALA A 69 -11.37 0.97 -19.38
N ASP A 70 -11.82 -0.05 -18.64
CA ASP A 70 -11.81 -0.05 -17.18
C ASP A 70 -10.38 -0.15 -16.63
N GLN A 71 -9.52 -0.95 -17.27
CA GLN A 71 -8.13 -1.18 -16.87
C GLN A 71 -7.13 -0.21 -17.53
N GLN A 72 -7.40 1.10 -17.47
CA GLN A 72 -6.47 2.13 -18.00
C GLN A 72 -5.42 2.62 -16.99
N VAL A 73 -5.59 2.27 -15.71
CA VAL A 73 -4.60 2.49 -14.64
C VAL A 73 -4.01 1.16 -14.17
N ASP A 74 -2.95 1.25 -13.37
CA ASP A 74 -2.27 0.12 -12.74
C ASP A 74 -2.44 0.21 -11.22
N CYS A 75 -2.48 -0.93 -10.52
CA CYS A 75 -2.34 -0.98 -9.08
C CYS A 75 -0.95 -1.52 -8.73
N PHE A 76 -0.21 -0.81 -7.87
CA PHE A 76 1.03 -1.31 -7.28
C PHE A 76 0.75 -1.70 -5.83
N TYR A 77 0.61 -3.01 -5.59
CA TYR A 77 0.26 -3.58 -4.29
C TYR A 77 1.51 -4.08 -3.55
N VAL A 78 1.69 -3.61 -2.32
CA VAL A 78 2.68 -4.14 -1.38
C VAL A 78 1.93 -4.77 -0.21
N TYR A 79 2.13 -6.07 -0.04
CA TYR A 79 1.34 -6.90 0.87
C TYR A 79 1.89 -6.85 2.31
N PRO A 80 1.09 -7.22 3.33
CA PRO A 80 1.49 -7.22 4.74
C PRO A 80 2.43 -8.40 5.09
N THR A 81 2.91 -8.47 6.34
CA THR A 81 3.56 -9.69 6.85
C THR A 81 2.58 -10.85 6.85
N VAL A 82 2.86 -11.90 6.07
CA VAL A 82 2.00 -13.09 6.01
C VAL A 82 2.74 -14.42 6.05
N THR A 83 4.03 -14.42 5.70
CA THR A 83 4.89 -15.60 5.64
C THR A 83 4.92 -16.42 6.93
N ASN A 84 4.96 -17.75 6.78
CA ASN A 84 5.20 -18.68 7.89
C ASN A 84 6.70 -18.91 8.18
N GLN A 85 7.62 -18.24 7.45
CA GLN A 85 9.06 -18.35 7.68
C GLN A 85 9.48 -17.66 8.99
N VAL A 86 10.50 -18.21 9.67
CA VAL A 86 10.93 -17.77 11.01
C VAL A 86 12.19 -16.90 11.05
N ALA A 87 12.93 -16.79 9.94
CA ALA A 87 14.06 -15.86 9.82
C ALA A 87 13.57 -14.39 9.93
N PRO A 88 14.41 -13.39 10.25
CA PRO A 88 13.95 -11.99 10.40
C PRO A 88 13.27 -11.43 9.14
N ASN A 89 13.77 -11.82 7.95
CA ASN A 89 13.13 -11.58 6.66
C ASN A 89 12.84 -12.91 5.96
N ALA A 90 11.77 -12.96 5.17
CA ALA A 90 11.52 -14.09 4.29
C ALA A 90 12.41 -14.06 3.04
N ASN A 91 12.68 -15.24 2.49
CA ASN A 91 13.15 -15.36 1.12
C ASN A 91 12.07 -14.87 0.14
N PRO A 92 12.41 -14.12 -0.93
CA PRO A 92 11.44 -13.58 -1.90
C PRO A 92 10.97 -14.64 -2.90
N VAL A 93 10.38 -15.72 -2.37
CA VAL A 93 9.85 -16.86 -3.13
C VAL A 93 8.33 -16.96 -2.97
N ARG A 94 7.65 -17.53 -3.98
CA ARG A 94 6.20 -17.73 -3.94
C ARG A 94 5.82 -18.80 -2.92
N MET A 95 4.87 -18.48 -2.05
CA MET A 95 4.38 -19.34 -0.97
C MET A 95 2.83 -19.27 -0.92
N PRO A 96 2.12 -20.33 -0.48
CA PRO A 96 0.66 -20.36 -0.47
C PRO A 96 0.01 -19.22 0.33
N GLU A 97 0.60 -18.82 1.46
CA GLU A 97 0.12 -17.71 2.29
C GLU A 97 0.36 -16.33 1.65
N VAL A 98 1.41 -16.19 0.83
CA VAL A 98 1.70 -14.99 0.04
C VAL A 98 0.71 -14.86 -1.12
N ASP A 99 0.44 -15.95 -1.84
CA ASP A 99 -0.61 -15.97 -2.87
C ASP A 99 -2.02 -15.76 -2.26
N SER A 100 -2.25 -16.20 -1.02
CA SER A 100 -3.55 -16.01 -0.33
C SER A 100 -3.84 -14.55 -0.04
N ILE A 101 -2.89 -13.78 0.50
CA ILE A 101 -3.16 -12.37 0.82
C ILE A 101 -3.40 -11.52 -0.42
N ALA A 102 -2.76 -11.84 -1.54
CA ALA A 102 -3.04 -11.22 -2.84
C ALA A 102 -4.49 -11.42 -3.29
N ARG A 103 -5.04 -12.64 -3.11
CA ARG A 103 -6.48 -12.89 -3.34
C ARG A 103 -7.32 -12.04 -2.40
N PHE A 104 -7.00 -12.00 -1.11
CA PHE A 104 -7.82 -11.36 -0.08
C PHE A 104 -7.85 -9.82 -0.17
N GLN A 105 -6.74 -9.17 -0.51
CA GLN A 105 -6.62 -7.70 -0.45
C GLN A 105 -6.51 -7.03 -1.81
N ALA A 106 -5.89 -7.67 -2.81
CA ALA A 106 -5.58 -7.03 -4.10
C ALA A 106 -6.46 -7.49 -5.27
N ALA A 107 -6.88 -8.77 -5.29
CA ALA A 107 -7.56 -9.33 -6.46
C ALA A 107 -8.88 -8.63 -6.82
N ARG A 108 -9.58 -8.05 -5.83
CA ARG A 108 -10.82 -7.28 -6.05
C ARG A 108 -10.61 -6.04 -6.93
N PHE A 109 -9.43 -5.41 -6.82
CA PHE A 109 -9.06 -4.24 -7.63
C PHE A 109 -8.76 -4.57 -9.10
N SER A 110 -8.56 -5.85 -9.47
CA SER A 110 -8.35 -6.23 -10.87
C SER A 110 -9.54 -5.89 -11.80
N SER A 111 -10.72 -5.62 -11.23
CA SER A 111 -11.88 -5.07 -11.93
C SER A 111 -11.69 -3.64 -12.48
N MET A 112 -10.67 -2.90 -12.02
CA MET A 112 -10.43 -1.49 -12.37
C MET A 112 -8.96 -1.14 -12.65
N CYS A 113 -8.02 -2.05 -12.42
CA CYS A 113 -6.60 -1.82 -12.70
C CYS A 113 -5.86 -3.09 -13.12
N ARG A 114 -4.71 -2.92 -13.77
CA ARG A 114 -3.72 -3.98 -13.92
C ARG A 114 -2.93 -4.13 -12.61
N VAL A 115 -3.01 -5.26 -11.93
CA VAL A 115 -2.34 -5.43 -10.62
C VAL A 115 -0.90 -5.90 -10.78
N PHE A 116 0.03 -5.14 -10.20
CA PHE A 116 1.44 -5.46 -10.02
C PHE A 116 1.71 -5.64 -8.53
N ALA A 117 2.28 -6.77 -8.15
CA ALA A 117 2.65 -7.07 -6.77
C ALA A 117 3.98 -7.84 -6.76
N PRO A 118 5.08 -7.28 -6.24
CA PRO A 118 6.33 -7.98 -6.10
C PRO A 118 6.30 -8.92 -4.89
N ILE A 119 7.02 -10.04 -4.95
CA ILE A 119 7.43 -10.78 -3.76
C ILE A 119 8.71 -10.12 -3.27
N TYR A 120 8.66 -9.57 -2.06
CA TYR A 120 9.77 -8.85 -1.46
C TYR A 120 10.20 -9.56 -0.16
N PRO A 121 11.42 -9.32 0.37
CA PRO A 121 11.90 -9.97 1.58
C PRO A 121 11.26 -9.34 2.82
N GLN A 122 9.95 -9.55 2.96
CA GLN A 122 9.10 -9.06 4.05
C GLN A 122 9.70 -9.43 5.41
N MET A 123 9.57 -8.55 6.41
CA MET A 123 9.89 -8.95 7.78
C MET A 123 8.82 -9.93 8.28
N THR A 124 9.26 -10.98 8.96
CA THR A 124 8.38 -12.06 9.43
C THR A 124 7.76 -11.74 10.78
N ILE A 125 6.79 -12.54 11.22
CA ILE A 125 6.16 -12.36 12.54
C ILE A 125 7.21 -12.51 13.67
N THR A 126 8.15 -13.44 13.53
CA THR A 126 9.32 -13.57 14.43
C THR A 126 10.18 -12.30 14.44
N GLY A 127 10.44 -11.73 13.25
CA GLY A 127 11.15 -10.46 13.09
C GLY A 127 10.46 -9.27 13.74
N LEU A 128 9.12 -9.27 13.83
CA LEU A 128 8.32 -8.22 14.46
C LEU A 128 8.10 -8.41 15.98
N SER A 129 8.70 -9.42 16.60
CA SER A 129 8.55 -9.67 18.05
C SER A 129 9.13 -8.53 18.91
N PRO A 130 8.60 -8.26 20.12
CA PRO A 130 9.07 -7.19 21.00
C PRO A 130 10.59 -7.19 21.26
N ALA A 131 11.20 -8.37 21.38
CA ALA A 131 12.64 -8.52 21.56
C ALA A 131 13.46 -8.08 20.32
N MET A 132 12.88 -8.21 19.12
CA MET A 132 13.51 -7.84 17.85
C MET A 132 13.23 -6.39 17.43
N LEU A 133 12.24 -5.70 18.03
CA LEU A 133 11.90 -4.31 17.70
C LEU A 133 13.10 -3.35 17.73
N LEU A 134 14.02 -3.55 18.68
CA LEU A 134 15.26 -2.74 18.82
C LEU A 134 16.31 -3.03 17.73
N GLN A 135 16.20 -4.15 17.01
CA GLN A 135 17.14 -4.60 15.97
C GLN A 135 16.54 -4.55 14.56
N LEU A 136 15.31 -4.04 14.41
CA LEU A 136 14.56 -4.01 13.15
C LEU A 136 15.23 -3.24 12.01
N LYS A 137 16.20 -2.35 12.27
CA LYS A 137 16.76 -1.47 11.23
C LYS A 137 17.25 -2.25 10.00
N GLN A 138 18.01 -3.32 10.17
CA GLN A 138 18.50 -4.11 9.01
C GLN A 138 17.39 -4.90 8.31
N PRO A 139 16.48 -5.61 9.01
CA PRO A 139 15.30 -6.22 8.39
C PRO A 139 14.41 -5.24 7.60
N VAL A 140 14.17 -4.06 8.16
CA VAL A 140 13.41 -2.96 7.54
C VAL A 140 14.06 -2.50 6.24
N GLN A 141 15.37 -2.22 6.24
CA GLN A 141 16.04 -1.75 5.02
C GLN A 141 16.12 -2.85 3.95
N THR A 142 16.25 -4.11 4.34
CA THR A 142 16.19 -5.27 3.43
C THR A 142 14.82 -5.36 2.75
N ALA A 143 13.73 -5.30 3.53
CA ALA A 143 12.35 -5.29 3.04
C ALA A 143 12.09 -4.10 2.09
N TYR A 144 12.49 -2.89 2.50
CA TYR A 144 12.31 -1.67 1.71
C TYR A 144 13.08 -1.71 0.39
N THR A 145 14.32 -2.20 0.40
CA THR A 145 15.16 -2.33 -0.80
C THR A 145 14.46 -3.18 -1.86
N GLY A 146 13.90 -4.34 -1.49
CA GLY A 146 13.16 -5.19 -2.41
C GLY A 146 11.91 -4.50 -3.01
N VAL A 147 11.17 -3.73 -2.21
CA VAL A 147 9.99 -2.96 -2.70
C VAL A 147 10.40 -1.82 -3.63
N ARG A 148 11.47 -1.07 -3.29
CA ARG A 148 11.98 0.04 -4.10
C ARG A 148 12.53 -0.43 -5.44
N ASP A 149 13.27 -1.54 -5.44
CA ASP A 149 13.89 -2.05 -6.66
C ASP A 149 12.82 -2.66 -7.59
N ALA A 150 11.79 -3.31 -7.02
CA ALA A 150 10.58 -3.71 -7.75
C ALA A 150 9.79 -2.53 -8.34
N TRP A 151 9.62 -1.44 -7.59
CA TRP A 151 8.97 -0.22 -8.07
C TRP A 151 9.72 0.38 -9.27
N ARG A 152 11.05 0.45 -9.19
CA ARG A 152 11.92 0.94 -10.27
C ARG A 152 11.87 0.02 -11.50
N GLU A 153 11.85 -1.30 -11.33
CA GLU A 153 11.66 -2.25 -12.44
C GLU A 153 10.32 -2.03 -13.14
N TYR A 154 9.23 -1.96 -12.37
CA TYR A 154 7.87 -1.71 -12.87
C TYR A 154 7.76 -0.38 -13.65
N LEU A 155 8.32 0.71 -13.10
CA LEU A 155 8.33 2.01 -13.79
C LEU A 155 9.07 1.95 -15.12
N ALA A 156 10.20 1.25 -15.17
CA ALA A 156 11.04 1.15 -16.35
C ALA A 156 10.47 0.22 -17.44
N ARG A 157 9.79 -0.86 -17.06
CA ARG A 157 9.40 -1.94 -17.99
C ARG A 157 7.90 -2.01 -18.30
N ASP A 158 7.03 -1.68 -17.35
CA ASP A 158 5.60 -2.04 -17.42
C ASP A 158 4.63 -0.86 -17.34
N ASN A 159 4.96 0.20 -16.58
CA ASN A 159 4.07 1.33 -16.34
C ASN A 159 3.73 2.12 -17.62
N LYS A 160 4.72 2.39 -18.47
CA LYS A 160 4.57 3.11 -19.75
C LYS A 160 3.78 4.44 -19.64
N GLY A 161 3.92 5.16 -18.53
CA GLY A 161 3.27 6.46 -18.29
C GLY A 161 1.85 6.40 -17.71
N ARG A 162 1.34 5.20 -17.40
CA ARG A 162 -0.02 5.01 -16.86
C ARG A 162 -0.14 5.51 -15.42
N GLY A 163 -1.36 5.88 -15.04
CA GLY A 163 -1.71 6.22 -13.66
C GLY A 163 -1.57 5.01 -12.73
N VAL A 164 -1.20 5.25 -11.48
CA VAL A 164 -0.92 4.23 -10.47
C VAL A 164 -1.75 4.46 -9.22
N VAL A 165 -2.50 3.44 -8.81
CA VAL A 165 -3.08 3.31 -7.48
C VAL A 165 -2.11 2.51 -6.61
N PHE A 166 -1.65 3.08 -5.50
CA PHE A 166 -0.82 2.35 -4.53
C PHE A 166 -1.73 1.68 -3.51
N LEU A 167 -1.49 0.40 -3.21
CA LEU A 167 -2.26 -0.39 -2.25
C LEU A 167 -1.29 -0.98 -1.21
N GLY A 168 -1.50 -0.67 0.07
CA GLY A 168 -0.70 -1.16 1.19
C GLY A 168 -1.56 -1.55 2.37
N HIS A 169 -1.14 -2.60 3.08
CA HIS A 169 -1.64 -2.94 4.40
C HIS A 169 -0.48 -3.23 5.36
N SER A 170 -0.56 -2.82 6.62
CA SER A 170 0.42 -3.19 7.65
C SER A 170 1.86 -2.83 7.23
N GLN A 171 2.77 -3.81 7.18
CA GLN A 171 4.11 -3.65 6.65
C GLN A 171 4.14 -3.09 5.21
N GLY A 172 3.20 -3.46 4.35
CA GLY A 172 3.09 -2.90 3.00
C GLY A 172 2.81 -1.40 3.01
N THR A 173 1.99 -0.92 3.95
CA THR A 173 1.80 0.51 4.22
C THR A 173 3.09 1.16 4.72
N MET A 174 3.82 0.52 5.65
CA MET A 174 5.12 1.01 6.10
C MET A 174 6.12 1.18 4.94
N MET A 175 6.23 0.18 4.07
CA MET A 175 7.11 0.22 2.89
C MET A 175 6.67 1.30 1.90
N LEU A 176 5.37 1.42 1.62
CA LEU A 176 4.83 2.42 0.70
C LEU A 176 4.95 3.85 1.24
N ARG A 177 4.83 4.09 2.55
CA ARG A 177 5.10 5.41 3.14
C ARG A 177 6.52 5.89 2.81
N LYS A 178 7.52 5.03 3.00
CA LYS A 178 8.92 5.35 2.65
C LYS A 178 9.13 5.48 1.15
N LEU A 179 8.61 4.55 0.35
CA LEU A 179 8.71 4.58 -1.12
C LEU A 179 8.12 5.86 -1.72
N LEU A 180 6.90 6.21 -1.31
CA LEU A 180 6.21 7.39 -1.81
C LEU A 180 6.95 8.66 -1.38
N ARG A 181 7.47 8.75 -0.15
CA ARG A 181 8.23 9.91 0.35
C ARG A 181 9.58 10.12 -0.35
N GLU A 182 10.24 9.05 -0.78
CA GLU A 182 11.59 9.09 -1.36
C GLU A 182 11.57 9.14 -2.89
N GLU A 183 10.75 8.31 -3.55
CA GLU A 183 10.77 8.16 -5.02
C GLU A 183 9.67 8.96 -5.74
N VAL A 184 8.57 9.32 -5.06
CA VAL A 184 7.35 9.86 -5.69
C VAL A 184 7.03 11.30 -5.30
N ASP A 185 6.82 11.60 -4.01
CA ASP A 185 6.31 12.88 -3.49
C ASP A 185 7.14 14.09 -3.94
N ARG A 186 8.48 13.91 -3.99
CA ARG A 186 9.45 14.93 -4.40
C ARG A 186 9.76 14.93 -5.90
N THR A 187 9.16 14.03 -6.68
CA THR A 187 9.46 13.82 -8.11
C THR A 187 8.21 14.13 -8.94
N PRO A 188 7.99 15.38 -9.39
CA PRO A 188 6.72 15.79 -10.03
C PRO A 188 6.26 14.85 -11.16
N ALA A 189 7.15 14.48 -12.08
CA ALA A 189 6.83 13.59 -13.21
C ALA A 189 6.40 12.15 -12.83
N VAL A 190 6.68 11.72 -11.60
CA VAL A 190 6.21 10.44 -11.03
C VAL A 190 4.97 10.69 -10.16
N ARG A 191 4.96 11.75 -9.34
CA ARG A 191 3.80 12.20 -8.56
C ARG A 191 2.57 12.43 -9.41
N ASP A 192 2.73 12.99 -10.61
CA ASP A 192 1.63 13.23 -11.54
C ASP A 192 0.98 11.93 -12.05
N ARG A 193 1.58 10.77 -11.81
CA ARG A 193 0.99 9.45 -12.09
C ARG A 193 0.20 8.89 -10.92
N VAL A 194 0.25 9.50 -9.72
CA VAL A 194 -0.53 9.03 -8.57
C VAL A 194 -2.01 9.26 -8.83
N VAL A 195 -2.77 8.17 -8.91
CA VAL A 195 -4.23 8.17 -8.96
C VAL A 195 -4.78 8.24 -7.53
N GLY A 196 -4.22 7.43 -6.64
CA GLY A 196 -4.51 7.43 -5.21
C GLY A 196 -3.55 6.49 -4.47
N ALA A 197 -3.43 6.64 -3.16
CA ALA A 197 -2.64 5.72 -2.33
C ALA A 197 -3.47 5.27 -1.12
N PHE A 198 -3.83 3.99 -1.08
CA PHE A 198 -4.57 3.35 0.00
C PHE A 198 -3.57 2.69 0.94
N LEU A 199 -3.22 3.42 1.99
CA LEU A 199 -2.16 3.12 2.95
C LEU A 199 -2.81 2.74 4.29
N ILE A 200 -3.33 1.52 4.32
CA ILE A 200 -4.24 1.02 5.35
C ILE A 200 -3.48 0.26 6.46
N GLY A 201 -3.98 0.25 7.70
CA GLY A 201 -3.36 -0.47 8.82
C GLY A 201 -1.94 0.04 9.12
N GLY A 202 -1.77 1.36 9.23
CA GLY A 202 -0.46 1.95 9.47
C GLY A 202 -0.47 3.46 9.69
N ASN A 203 0.59 3.95 10.34
CA ASN A 203 0.67 5.32 10.86
C ASN A 203 1.07 6.35 9.80
N VAL A 204 0.29 6.49 8.72
CA VAL A 204 0.48 7.60 7.76
C VAL A 204 0.40 8.93 8.52
N THR A 205 1.39 9.82 8.41
CA THR A 205 1.43 11.07 9.19
C THR A 205 1.22 12.33 8.36
N THR A 206 0.51 13.29 8.95
CA THR A 206 0.46 14.70 8.51
C THR A 206 0.92 15.63 9.63
N ALA A 207 1.21 16.89 9.31
CA ALA A 207 1.33 17.92 10.34
C ALA A 207 -0.05 18.15 11.00
N GLU A 208 -0.03 18.48 12.30
CA GLU A 208 -1.26 18.70 13.08
C GLU A 208 -2.20 19.71 12.38
N GLY A 209 -3.47 19.32 12.17
CA GLY A 209 -4.47 20.14 11.48
C GLY A 209 -4.30 20.27 9.97
N SER A 210 -3.35 19.57 9.35
CA SER A 210 -3.07 19.62 7.90
C SER A 210 -3.33 18.28 7.21
N THR A 211 -3.50 18.33 5.88
CA THR A 211 -3.53 17.15 4.99
C THR A 211 -2.15 16.75 4.47
N THR A 212 -1.11 17.55 4.73
CA THR A 212 0.30 17.33 4.33
C THR A 212 1.24 17.63 5.50
N GLY A 213 2.56 17.56 5.29
CA GLY A 213 3.58 18.05 6.22
C GLY A 213 4.21 16.98 7.11
N GLY A 214 3.65 15.77 7.14
CA GLY A 214 4.25 14.58 7.75
C GLY A 214 5.05 13.77 6.73
N ASP A 215 4.63 12.51 6.50
CA ASP A 215 5.25 11.62 5.50
C ASP A 215 5.44 12.30 4.14
N PHE A 216 4.43 13.05 3.70
CA PHE A 216 4.36 13.66 2.38
C PHE A 216 4.24 15.18 2.48
N GLN A 217 4.96 15.88 1.61
CA GLN A 217 4.92 17.34 1.52
C GLN A 217 3.99 17.79 0.37
N ASN A 218 3.77 16.94 -0.63
CA ASN A 218 3.05 17.28 -1.87
C ASN A 218 1.86 16.35 -2.18
N LEU A 219 1.83 15.11 -1.67
CA LEU A 219 0.63 14.26 -1.64
C LEU A 219 -0.23 14.61 -0.41
N PRO A 220 -1.41 15.22 -0.57
CA PRO A 220 -2.35 15.43 0.53
C PRO A 220 -3.13 14.16 0.87
N LEU A 221 -3.70 14.11 2.07
CA LEU A 221 -4.84 13.23 2.36
C LEU A 221 -6.03 13.54 1.44
N CYS A 222 -6.84 12.53 1.17
CA CYS A 222 -8.11 12.70 0.45
C CYS A 222 -9.16 13.35 1.36
N THR A 223 -9.81 14.43 0.88
CA THR A 223 -10.81 15.21 1.63
C THR A 223 -12.17 15.30 0.94
N ARG A 224 -12.27 14.94 -0.35
CA ARG A 224 -13.53 15.00 -1.10
C ARG A 224 -13.67 13.88 -2.12
N ARG A 225 -14.92 13.60 -2.49
CA ARG A 225 -15.28 12.60 -3.50
C ARG A 225 -14.58 12.86 -4.84
N GLY A 226 -14.05 11.79 -5.44
CA GLY A 226 -13.38 11.82 -6.74
C GLY A 226 -12.06 12.61 -6.78
N GLN A 227 -11.50 13.03 -5.64
CA GLN A 227 -10.14 13.60 -5.59
C GLN A 227 -9.12 12.50 -5.90
N PHE A 228 -8.35 12.66 -6.96
CA PHE A 228 -7.18 11.83 -7.26
C PHE A 228 -5.89 12.50 -6.75
N GLY A 229 -4.77 11.78 -6.80
CA GLY A 229 -3.46 12.30 -6.36
C GLY A 229 -3.35 12.48 -4.85
N CYS A 230 -4.15 11.75 -4.08
CA CYS A 230 -4.25 11.87 -2.63
C CYS A 230 -4.17 10.52 -1.92
N VAL A 231 -3.95 10.57 -0.61
CA VAL A 231 -3.77 9.40 0.26
C VAL A 231 -5.04 9.11 1.06
N VAL A 232 -5.48 7.86 1.04
CA VAL A 232 -6.44 7.28 1.97
C VAL A 232 -5.63 6.47 2.98
N GLY A 233 -5.68 6.84 4.26
CA GLY A 233 -5.05 6.12 5.36
C GLY A 233 -5.97 6.05 6.57
N TYR A 234 -6.00 4.88 7.23
CA TYR A 234 -6.65 4.62 8.50
C TYR A 234 -6.19 3.26 9.05
N SER A 235 -6.40 3.02 10.35
CA SER A 235 -6.42 1.69 10.98
C SER A 235 -7.76 1.52 11.70
N THR A 236 -8.22 0.29 11.92
CA THR A 236 -9.58 0.03 12.42
C THR A 236 -9.61 -0.54 13.84
N ASP A 237 -10.61 -0.10 14.59
CA ASP A 237 -10.90 -0.52 15.98
C ASP A 237 -12.43 -0.50 16.19
N LEU A 238 -12.96 -1.26 17.17
CA LEU A 238 -14.36 -1.20 17.60
C LEU A 238 -14.55 -0.15 18.70
N VAL A 239 -13.55 -0.05 19.59
CA VAL A 239 -13.51 0.85 20.74
C VAL A 239 -12.17 1.59 20.81
N PRO A 240 -12.09 2.81 21.36
CA PRO A 240 -10.81 3.50 21.53
C PRO A 240 -9.81 2.64 22.35
N PRO A 241 -8.66 2.24 21.79
CA PRO A 241 -7.70 1.40 22.50
C PRO A 241 -6.96 2.20 23.58
N VAL A 242 -6.67 1.57 24.71
CA VAL A 242 -5.80 2.15 25.77
C VAL A 242 -4.36 2.27 25.28
N ILE A 243 -3.89 1.28 24.51
CA ILE A 243 -2.59 1.26 23.86
C ILE A 243 -2.69 0.45 22.56
N SER A 244 -2.14 1.00 21.48
CA SER A 244 -2.12 0.41 20.14
C SER A 244 -0.78 0.75 19.47
N LEU A 245 -0.31 -0.12 18.56
CA LEU A 245 0.80 0.17 17.66
C LEU A 245 0.42 1.19 16.58
N PHE A 246 -0.88 1.43 16.41
CA PHE A 246 -1.43 2.33 15.39
C PHE A 246 -2.07 3.58 16.01
N GLY A 247 -2.34 4.58 15.17
CA GLY A 247 -3.15 5.76 15.48
C GLY A 247 -2.48 6.84 16.35
N ASN A 248 -1.38 6.56 17.05
CA ASN A 248 -0.68 7.52 17.92
C ASN A 248 0.79 7.72 17.52
N THR A 249 1.16 8.97 17.21
CA THR A 249 2.49 9.35 16.72
C THR A 249 3.59 9.40 17.80
N ASP A 250 3.26 9.46 19.09
CA ASP A 250 4.28 9.57 20.15
C ASP A 250 4.97 8.24 20.43
N ILE A 251 4.22 7.15 20.33
CA ILE A 251 4.66 5.78 20.65
C ILE A 251 4.93 4.93 19.39
N ASP A 252 5.04 5.58 18.23
CA ASP A 252 5.27 4.94 16.94
C ASP A 252 6.72 4.47 16.76
N LEU A 253 7.00 3.28 17.31
CA LEU A 253 8.28 2.57 17.16
C LEU A 253 8.53 2.15 15.70
N LEU A 254 7.49 1.86 14.92
CA LEU A 254 7.64 1.38 13.55
C LEU A 254 8.17 2.49 12.63
N SER A 255 7.60 3.70 12.70
CA SER A 255 8.12 4.86 11.97
C SER A 255 9.55 5.24 12.39
N GLN A 256 9.92 5.03 13.66
CA GLN A 256 11.28 5.28 14.13
C GLN A 256 12.33 4.44 13.38
N THR A 257 12.03 3.16 13.10
CA THR A 257 12.97 2.25 12.41
C THR A 257 13.17 2.58 10.93
N MET A 258 12.28 3.38 10.34
CA MET A 258 12.25 3.72 8.90
C MET A 258 12.71 5.16 8.59
N ASP A 259 13.06 5.94 9.62
CA ASP A 259 13.32 7.38 9.57
C ASP A 259 12.10 8.18 9.05
N LEU A 260 10.88 7.72 9.38
CA LEU A 260 9.60 8.36 9.02
C LEU A 260 9.14 9.37 10.10
N PRO A 261 8.41 10.44 9.72
CA PRO A 261 7.95 11.46 10.66
C PRO A 261 6.99 10.92 11.72
N ARG A 262 7.25 11.30 12.98
CA ARG A 262 6.53 10.87 14.20
C ARG A 262 6.73 11.89 15.33
N GLY A 263 6.02 11.71 16.44
CA GLY A 263 6.03 12.60 17.61
C GLY A 263 4.96 13.71 17.57
N PRO A 264 4.96 14.62 18.56
CA PRO A 264 3.79 15.42 18.92
C PRO A 264 3.41 16.50 17.90
N GLY A 265 4.30 16.88 16.98
CA GLY A 265 4.00 17.80 15.88
C GLY A 265 3.21 17.18 14.71
N TYR A 266 2.96 15.87 14.77
CA TYR A 266 2.28 15.11 13.72
C TYR A 266 1.06 14.36 14.26
N ARG A 267 0.08 14.14 13.37
CA ARG A 267 -1.08 13.29 13.61
C ARG A 267 -1.04 12.07 12.68
N VAL A 268 -1.55 10.93 13.15
CA VAL A 268 -1.86 9.81 12.25
C VAL A 268 -3.11 10.15 11.44
N ALA A 269 -3.06 9.93 10.15
CA ALA A 269 -4.18 10.15 9.25
C ALA A 269 -5.32 9.18 9.55
N CYS A 270 -6.54 9.70 9.61
CA CYS A 270 -7.74 8.92 9.38
C CYS A 270 -8.55 9.61 8.27
N THR A 271 -8.84 8.88 7.21
CA THR A 271 -9.65 9.32 6.07
C THR A 271 -10.82 8.37 5.90
N ASP A 272 -12.04 8.89 6.04
CA ASP A 272 -13.25 8.06 6.03
C ASP A 272 -13.63 7.68 4.58
N PRO A 273 -13.59 6.39 4.19
CA PRO A 273 -13.95 5.97 2.85
C PRO A 273 -15.44 6.17 2.51
N GLY A 274 -16.33 6.32 3.49
CA GLY A 274 -17.77 6.52 3.29
C GLY A 274 -18.07 7.84 2.55
N PRO A 275 -17.79 9.01 3.15
CA PRO A 275 -17.94 10.31 2.49
C PRO A 275 -17.08 10.44 1.22
N LEU A 276 -15.88 9.85 1.19
CA LEU A 276 -14.99 9.89 0.02
C LEU A 276 -15.52 9.10 -1.19
N SER A 277 -16.17 7.95 -0.97
CA SER A 277 -16.83 7.20 -2.05
C SER A 277 -18.22 7.75 -2.40
N GLY A 278 -18.86 8.45 -1.46
CA GLY A 278 -20.28 8.80 -1.52
C GLY A 278 -21.21 7.65 -1.12
N GLU A 279 -20.67 6.55 -0.60
CA GLU A 279 -21.41 5.38 -0.15
C GLU A 279 -21.33 5.31 1.38
N THR A 280 -22.34 5.81 2.10
CA THR A 280 -22.30 5.91 3.58
C THR A 280 -23.04 4.79 4.31
N GLY A 281 -23.77 3.92 3.60
CA GLY A 281 -24.54 2.82 4.19
C GLY A 281 -23.68 1.74 4.87
N PRO A 282 -24.28 0.79 5.60
CA PRO A 282 -23.54 -0.30 6.22
C PRO A 282 -22.84 -1.23 5.21
N VAL A 283 -21.63 -1.69 5.54
CA VAL A 283 -20.83 -2.64 4.75
C VAL A 283 -20.57 -3.92 5.53
N GLY A 284 -20.33 -5.02 4.81
CA GLY A 284 -19.84 -6.28 5.38
C GLY A 284 -18.35 -6.49 5.12
N VAL A 285 -17.85 -7.62 5.60
CA VAL A 285 -16.48 -8.08 5.29
C VAL A 285 -16.51 -8.82 3.95
N THR A 286 -15.73 -8.38 2.97
CA THR A 286 -15.67 -8.99 1.64
C THR A 286 -14.38 -9.78 1.48
N VAL A 287 -14.47 -11.07 1.19
CA VAL A 287 -13.35 -12.01 1.06
C VAL A 287 -13.57 -12.98 -0.10
N PRO A 288 -12.50 -13.61 -0.64
CA PRO A 288 -12.63 -14.78 -1.50
C PRO A 288 -13.35 -15.92 -0.74
N SER A 289 -14.11 -16.74 -1.47
CA SER A 289 -14.72 -17.96 -0.91
C SER A 289 -13.72 -19.11 -0.75
N GLU A 290 -12.62 -19.08 -1.51
CA GLU A 290 -11.45 -19.96 -1.31
C GLU A 290 -10.79 -19.63 0.04
N PRO A 291 -10.57 -20.61 0.92
CA PRO A 291 -10.00 -20.36 2.25
C PRO A 291 -8.56 -19.87 2.16
N TYR A 292 -8.16 -19.04 3.13
CA TYR A 292 -6.78 -18.59 3.27
C TYR A 292 -5.86 -19.79 3.61
N ALA A 293 -4.69 -19.89 2.98
CA ALA A 293 -3.77 -21.00 3.19
C ALA A 293 -3.31 -21.13 4.66
N PHE A 294 -3.25 -22.36 5.17
CA PHE A 294 -2.95 -22.61 6.58
C PHE A 294 -1.63 -21.98 7.04
N GLY A 295 -1.68 -21.27 8.16
CA GLY A 295 -0.53 -20.60 8.76
C GLY A 295 -0.91 -19.72 9.94
N ILE A 296 0.02 -18.89 10.38
CA ILE A 296 -0.19 -17.99 11.54
C ILE A 296 -1.32 -17.00 11.24
N ILE A 297 -1.36 -16.42 10.03
CA ILE A 297 -2.41 -15.46 9.64
C ILE A 297 -3.80 -16.11 9.58
N SER A 298 -3.95 -17.31 9.02
CA SER A 298 -5.27 -17.98 8.98
C SER A 298 -5.79 -18.30 10.39
N ALA A 299 -4.90 -18.68 11.31
CA ALA A 299 -5.26 -18.91 12.71
C ALA A 299 -5.70 -17.62 13.41
N LEU A 300 -4.98 -16.51 13.20
CA LEU A 300 -5.37 -15.20 13.75
C LEU A 300 -6.68 -14.68 13.13
N MET A 301 -6.91 -14.87 11.83
CA MET A 301 -8.19 -14.52 11.19
C MET A 301 -9.37 -15.30 11.78
N GLY A 302 -9.17 -16.60 12.03
CA GLY A 302 -10.14 -17.45 12.72
C GLY A 302 -10.43 -17.00 14.16
N TYR A 303 -9.44 -16.49 14.89
CA TYR A 303 -9.68 -15.94 16.23
C TYR A 303 -10.38 -14.56 16.21
N THR A 304 -9.94 -13.66 15.32
CA THR A 304 -10.27 -12.23 15.37
C THR A 304 -11.51 -11.85 14.60
N THR A 305 -11.55 -12.28 13.34
CA THR A 305 -12.38 -11.70 12.30
C THR A 305 -13.57 -12.60 12.01
N PHE A 306 -13.33 -13.90 12.13
CA PHE A 306 -14.24 -14.95 11.73
C PHE A 306 -14.25 -16.09 12.76
N PRO A 307 -14.69 -15.85 14.02
CA PRO A 307 -14.75 -16.87 15.08
C PRO A 307 -15.60 -18.09 14.69
N ASP A 308 -16.65 -17.89 13.89
CA ASP A 308 -17.50 -18.95 13.34
C ASP A 308 -16.99 -19.53 12.01
N GLY A 309 -15.74 -19.22 11.61
CA GLY A 309 -15.14 -19.60 10.33
C GLY A 309 -15.29 -18.53 9.23
N THR A 310 -14.34 -18.52 8.30
CA THR A 310 -14.30 -17.52 7.20
C THR A 310 -15.54 -17.65 6.29
N PRO A 311 -16.26 -16.56 5.97
CA PRO A 311 -17.39 -16.56 5.05
C PRO A 311 -17.04 -17.19 3.71
N THR A 312 -17.86 -18.13 3.26
CA THR A 312 -17.71 -18.82 1.97
C THR A 312 -19.06 -19.04 1.31
N SER A 313 -19.05 -19.24 0.00
CA SER A 313 -20.22 -19.49 -0.85
C SER A 313 -19.82 -20.19 -2.14
N ALA A 314 -20.78 -20.49 -3.01
CA ALA A 314 -20.52 -21.01 -4.35
C ALA A 314 -19.97 -19.95 -5.34
N SER A 315 -20.00 -18.67 -4.97
CA SER A 315 -19.37 -17.60 -5.76
C SER A 315 -17.87 -17.51 -5.50
N THR A 316 -17.12 -16.88 -6.40
CA THR A 316 -15.68 -16.60 -6.18
C THR A 316 -15.45 -15.71 -4.96
N TRP A 317 -16.35 -14.77 -4.70
CA TRP A 317 -16.32 -13.87 -3.53
C TRP A 317 -17.56 -14.00 -2.66
N THR A 318 -17.37 -13.69 -1.37
CA THR A 318 -18.43 -13.69 -0.37
C THR A 318 -18.37 -12.40 0.45
N VAL A 319 -19.53 -11.80 0.71
CA VAL A 319 -19.71 -10.75 1.74
C VAL A 319 -20.32 -11.40 2.98
N SER A 320 -19.77 -11.12 4.17
CA SER A 320 -20.25 -11.66 5.45
C SER A 320 -21.73 -11.33 5.74
N ARG A 321 -22.30 -11.89 6.82
CA ARG A 321 -23.65 -11.51 7.28
C ARG A 321 -23.67 -10.21 8.07
N GLY A 322 -22.70 -10.01 8.96
CA GLY A 322 -22.62 -8.81 9.78
C GLY A 322 -22.41 -7.57 8.93
N ARG A 323 -23.01 -6.45 9.36
CA ARG A 323 -22.96 -5.16 8.67
C ARG A 323 -22.53 -4.11 9.69
N GLY A 324 -21.69 -3.18 9.30
CA GLY A 324 -21.37 -2.03 10.14
C GLY A 324 -21.13 -0.78 9.32
N THR A 325 -21.26 0.37 9.98
CA THR A 325 -20.71 1.64 9.49
C THR A 325 -19.32 1.84 10.08
N GLY A 326 -18.60 2.84 9.61
CA GLY A 326 -17.46 3.36 10.36
C GLY A 326 -17.33 4.86 10.20
N ALA A 327 -16.55 5.47 11.09
CA ALA A 327 -16.27 6.90 11.10
C ALA A 327 -14.86 7.14 11.65
N CYS A 328 -14.19 8.19 11.19
CA CYS A 328 -12.92 8.60 11.78
C CYS A 328 -13.13 9.30 13.12
N GLU A 329 -12.48 8.78 14.18
CA GLU A 329 -12.46 9.37 15.52
C GLU A 329 -11.01 9.71 15.93
N TYR A 330 -10.89 10.74 16.78
CA TYR A 330 -9.62 11.12 17.41
C TYR A 330 -9.84 11.28 18.91
N VAL A 331 -9.29 10.36 19.70
CA VAL A 331 -9.49 10.26 21.15
C VAL A 331 -8.13 10.03 21.81
N ASN A 332 -7.79 10.80 22.84
CA ASN A 332 -6.55 10.61 23.62
C ASN A 332 -5.26 10.46 22.78
N ARG A 333 -5.08 11.34 21.77
CA ARG A 333 -3.97 11.31 20.78
C ARG A 333 -3.92 10.06 19.87
N HIS A 334 -4.95 9.22 19.88
CA HIS A 334 -5.11 8.09 18.99
C HIS A 334 -6.16 8.39 17.90
N SER A 335 -5.79 8.14 16.64
CA SER A 335 -6.63 8.33 15.45
C SER A 335 -7.03 6.97 14.88
N MET A 336 -8.33 6.71 14.78
CA MET A 336 -8.88 5.41 14.34
C MET A 336 -10.07 5.58 13.39
N TYR A 337 -10.28 4.61 12.51
CA TYR A 337 -11.55 4.42 11.82
C TYR A 337 -12.39 3.42 12.61
N ARG A 338 -13.28 3.95 13.44
CA ARG A 338 -14.07 3.16 14.38
C ARG A 338 -15.18 2.43 13.66
N ILE A 339 -15.24 1.12 13.79
CA ILE A 339 -16.30 0.26 13.25
C ILE A 339 -17.46 0.20 14.25
N THR A 340 -18.68 0.48 13.78
CA THR A 340 -19.92 0.30 14.55
C THR A 340 -20.81 -0.72 13.86
N MET A 341 -21.02 -1.88 14.49
CA MET A 341 -21.86 -2.95 13.96
C MET A 341 -23.35 -2.57 14.03
N THR A 342 -24.05 -2.71 12.91
CA THR A 342 -25.49 -2.47 12.70
C THR A 342 -26.27 -3.77 12.53
N VAL A 343 -25.65 -4.80 11.96
CA VAL A 343 -26.09 -6.21 12.04
C VAL A 343 -24.97 -6.97 12.76
N PRO A 344 -25.21 -7.53 13.96
CA PRO A 344 -24.15 -8.13 14.77
C PRO A 344 -23.35 -9.23 14.07
N GLN A 345 -22.03 -9.23 14.30
CA GLN A 345 -21.15 -10.38 14.15
C GLN A 345 -20.08 -10.30 15.24
N SER A 346 -19.64 -11.43 15.77
CA SER A 346 -18.56 -11.46 16.76
C SER A 346 -17.24 -11.09 16.11
N ILE A 347 -16.55 -10.09 16.67
CA ILE A 347 -15.21 -9.66 16.26
C ILE A 347 -14.38 -9.53 17.53
N ASN A 348 -13.23 -10.20 17.59
CA ASN A 348 -12.27 -10.07 18.67
C ASN A 348 -11.11 -9.17 18.23
N GLU A 349 -10.80 -8.15 19.03
CA GLU A 349 -9.63 -7.30 18.83
C GLU A 349 -8.35 -8.02 19.27
N LEU A 350 -7.26 -7.80 18.53
CA LEU A 350 -5.94 -8.24 18.93
C LEU A 350 -5.32 -7.24 19.90
N PRO A 351 -4.72 -7.67 21.03
CA PRO A 351 -3.96 -6.79 21.90
C PRO A 351 -2.89 -6.02 21.11
N LEU A 352 -2.87 -4.68 21.25
CA LEU A 352 -2.02 -3.73 20.51
C LEU A 352 -2.31 -3.54 19.01
N PHE A 353 -3.20 -4.33 18.40
CA PHE A 353 -3.51 -4.27 16.97
C PHE A 353 -5.00 -3.97 16.68
N GLY A 354 -5.90 -3.93 17.65
CA GLY A 354 -7.32 -3.60 17.41
C GLY A 354 -7.97 -4.58 16.42
N THR A 355 -8.69 -4.08 15.42
CA THR A 355 -9.24 -4.90 14.32
C THR A 355 -8.35 -4.93 13.07
N HIS A 356 -7.02 -4.77 13.18
CA HIS A 356 -6.07 -4.69 12.06
C HIS A 356 -6.20 -5.74 10.93
N LEU A 357 -6.66 -6.97 11.22
CA LEU A 357 -6.89 -7.99 10.18
C LEU A 357 -8.15 -7.74 9.33
N LEU A 358 -9.01 -6.81 9.73
CA LEU A 358 -10.20 -6.37 9.02
C LEU A 358 -9.99 -5.12 8.14
N ASP A 359 -8.93 -4.33 8.35
CA ASP A 359 -8.89 -2.93 7.86
C ASP A 359 -9.22 -2.75 6.36
N MET A 360 -8.69 -3.65 5.52
CA MET A 360 -8.95 -3.64 4.07
C MET A 360 -10.24 -4.36 3.67
N ASN A 361 -10.61 -5.42 4.38
CA ASN A 361 -11.67 -6.33 3.99
C ASN A 361 -13.06 -5.86 4.47
N PHE A 362 -13.13 -5.08 5.55
CA PHE A 362 -14.33 -4.38 5.99
C PHE A 362 -14.67 -3.24 5.02
N GLY A 363 -15.62 -3.47 4.11
CA GLY A 363 -15.93 -2.51 3.06
C GLY A 363 -14.93 -2.46 1.89
N LEU A 364 -14.26 -3.57 1.57
CA LEU A 364 -13.34 -3.65 0.41
C LEU A 364 -13.94 -3.11 -0.89
N ASP A 365 -15.21 -3.42 -1.17
CA ASP A 365 -15.93 -2.93 -2.37
C ASP A 365 -16.04 -1.40 -2.41
N ARG A 366 -16.13 -0.74 -1.25
CA ARG A 366 -16.10 0.72 -1.14
C ARG A 366 -14.73 1.29 -1.48
N LEU A 367 -13.64 0.63 -1.06
CA LEU A 367 -12.29 1.02 -1.43
C LEU A 367 -12.05 0.89 -2.94
N VAL A 368 -12.55 -0.20 -3.55
CA VAL A 368 -12.50 -0.42 -5.00
C VAL A 368 -13.35 0.62 -5.75
N SER A 369 -14.54 0.96 -5.24
CA SER A 369 -15.39 2.05 -5.79
C SER A 369 -14.67 3.39 -5.72
N LEU A 370 -14.08 3.75 -4.57
CA LEU A 370 -13.31 4.98 -4.39
C LEU A 370 -12.12 5.04 -5.36
N ALA A 371 -11.32 3.97 -5.44
CA ALA A 371 -10.20 3.88 -6.37
C ALA A 371 -10.64 4.02 -7.84
N LYS A 372 -11.78 3.43 -8.22
CA LYS A 372 -12.35 3.55 -9.57
C LYS A 372 -12.80 5.00 -9.86
N GLN A 373 -13.44 5.67 -8.90
CA GLN A 373 -13.82 7.09 -9.02
C GLN A 373 -12.58 7.99 -9.18
N GLN A 374 -11.50 7.74 -8.42
CA GLN A 374 -10.23 8.44 -8.57
C GLN A 374 -9.59 8.20 -9.94
N SER A 375 -9.61 6.96 -10.43
CA SER A 375 -9.05 6.59 -11.74
C SER A 375 -9.79 7.28 -12.88
N GLN A 376 -11.13 7.29 -12.83
CA GLN A 376 -11.96 8.02 -13.78
C GLN A 376 -11.73 9.53 -13.74
N ALA A 377 -11.44 10.11 -12.58
CA ALA A 377 -11.12 11.53 -12.46
C ALA A 377 -9.72 11.85 -13.01
N TRP A 378 -8.71 11.02 -12.72
CA TRP A 378 -7.34 11.16 -13.24
C TRP A 378 -7.27 11.02 -14.77
N LEU A 379 -8.10 10.14 -15.37
CA LEU A 379 -8.16 9.94 -16.83
C LEU A 379 -8.83 11.08 -17.61
N ARG A 380 -9.46 12.06 -16.93
CA ARG A 380 -10.15 13.22 -17.54
C ARG A 380 -9.41 14.56 -17.36
N ARG A 381 -8.22 14.54 -16.78
CA ARG A 381 -7.46 15.74 -16.40
C ARG A 381 -6.73 16.40 -17.57
#